data_AF-A0A8J9T1T2-F1
#
_entry.id   AF-A0A8J9T1T2-F1
#
_cell.length_a   1.000
_cell.length_b   1.000
_cell.length_c   1.000
_cell.angle_alpha   90.00
_cell.angle_beta   90.00
_cell.angle_gamma   90.00
#
_symmetry.space_group_name_H-M   'P 1'
#
loop_
_entity.id
_entity.type
_entity.pdbx_description
1 polymer ?
#
loop_
_entity_poly.entity_id
_entity_poly.type
_entity_poly.pdbx_seq_one_letter_code
_entity_poly.pdbx_strand_id
1 'polypeptide(L)' 'MARNGAIAVIAKCPIAGKSKTRLIPLLGEQGSAALARAMLSDVLTSLSRC' A
#
# COMPACT_ATOMS: atom_id res chain seq x y z
N MET A 1 17.15 -28.01 5.39
CA MET A 1 17.29 -27.35 4.07
C MET A 1 16.30 -26.20 4.03
N ALA A 2 16.76 -24.96 4.21
CA ALA A 2 15.86 -23.81 4.21
C ALA A 2 15.28 -23.63 2.80
N ARG A 3 13.96 -23.59 2.68
CA ARG A 3 13.28 -23.24 1.43
C ARG A 3 13.36 -21.72 1.29
N ASN A 4 14.38 -21.22 0.59
CA ASN A 4 14.47 -19.79 0.30
C ASN A 4 13.40 -19.43 -0.72
N GLY A 5 12.34 -18.75 -0.26
CA GLY A 5 11.32 -18.12 -1.10
C GLY A 5 11.47 -16.60 -1.06
N ALA A 6 11.03 -15.92 -2.11
CA ALA A 6 11.02 -14.46 -2.17
C ALA A 6 9.60 -13.96 -2.46
N ILE A 7 9.23 -12.83 -1.86
CA ILE A 7 7.97 -12.13 -2.11
C ILE A 7 8.30 -10.77 -2.71
N ALA A 8 7.75 -10.48 -3.89
CA ALA A 8 7.89 -9.19 -4.55
C ALA A 8 6.59 -8.37 -4.40
N VAL A 9 6.70 -7.18 -3.82
CA VAL A 9 5.57 -6.25 -3.67
C VAL A 9 5.72 -5.11 -4.68
N ILE A 10 4.76 -5.01 -5.61
CA ILE A 10 4.68 -3.89 -6.54
C ILE A 10 3.75 -2.83 -5.94
N ALA A 11 4.29 -1.64 -5.71
CA ALA A 11 3.54 -0.52 -5.15
C ALA A 11 3.84 0.79 -5.89
N LYS A 12 2.84 1.68 -5.90
CA LYS A 12 2.96 3.04 -6.43
C LYS A 12 3.06 4.03 -5.27
N CYS A 13 3.87 5.08 -5.42
CA CYS A 13 4.02 6.12 -4.41
C CYS A 13 2.65 6.73 -4.01
N PRO A 14 2.31 6.81 -2.70
CA PRO A 14 1.06 7.40 -2.21
C PRO A 14 1.03 8.92 -2.41
N ILE A 15 0.48 9.39 -3.52
CA ILE A 15 0.40 10.82 -3.86
C ILE A 15 -1.07 11.23 -3.98
N ALA A 16 -1.42 12.37 -3.36
CA ALA A 16 -2.75 12.98 -3.47
C ALA A 16 -3.15 13.17 -4.94
N GLY A 17 -4.41 12.88 -5.27
CA GLY A 17 -4.93 12.94 -6.64
C GLY A 17 -4.42 11.86 -7.60
N LYS A 18 -3.43 11.03 -7.20
CA LYS A 18 -2.81 10.00 -8.06
C LYS A 18 -2.92 8.57 -7.51
N SER A 19 -3.28 8.45 -6.24
CA SER A 19 -3.43 7.18 -5.53
C SER A 19 -4.87 6.95 -5.14
N LYS A 20 -5.35 5.73 -5.39
CA LYS A 20 -6.71 5.28 -5.05
C LYS A 20 -7.78 6.28 -5.53
N THR A 21 -7.64 6.77 -6.76
CA THR A 21 -8.42 7.92 -7.28
C THR A 21 -9.94 7.70 -7.28
N ARG A 22 -10.40 6.45 -7.40
CA ARG A 22 -11.82 6.10 -7.27
C ARG A 22 -12.40 6.32 -5.87
N LEU A 23 -11.56 6.44 -4.84
CA LEU A 23 -11.98 6.71 -3.45
C LEU A 23 -11.95 8.21 -3.10
N ILE A 24 -11.50 9.07 -4.01
CA ILE A 24 -11.47 10.52 -3.80
C ILE A 24 -12.86 11.08 -3.46
N PRO A 25 -13.99 10.67 -4.08
CA PRO A 25 -15.30 11.21 -3.71
C PRO A 25 -15.71 10.98 -2.25
N LEU A 26 -15.14 9.98 -1.58
CA LEU A 26 -15.46 9.63 -0.19
C LEU A 26 -14.43 10.17 0.80
N LEU A 27 -13.15 10.15 0.42
CA LEU A 27 -12.03 10.42 1.34
C LEU A 27 -11.28 11.72 1.04
N GLY A 28 -11.62 12.39 -0.07
CA GLY A 28 -10.80 13.43 -0.66
C GLY A 28 -9.47 12.89 -1.21
N GLU A 29 -8.70 13.78 -1.85
CA GLU A 29 -7.40 13.42 -2.42
C GLU A 29 -6.38 13.00 -1.34
N GLN A 30 -6.35 13.74 -0.23
CA GLN A 30 -5.43 13.47 0.88
C GLN A 30 -5.79 12.18 1.60
N GLY A 31 -7.08 11.94 1.88
CA GLY A 31 -7.53 10.70 2.50
C GLY A 31 -7.27 9.49 1.62
N SER A 32 -7.40 9.63 0.30
CA SER A 32 -7.06 8.55 -0.65
C SER A 32 -5.57 8.21 -0.65
N ALA A 33 -4.69 9.21 -0.57
CA ALA A 33 -3.25 9.00 -0.45
C ALA A 33 -2.86 8.40 0.92
N ALA A 34 -3.46 8.90 2.00
CA ALA A 34 -3.25 8.38 3.35
C ALA A 34 -3.66 6.90 3.45
N LEU A 35 -4.81 6.53 2.88
CA LEU A 35 -5.25 5.14 2.81
C LEU A 35 -4.26 4.28 2.02
N ALA A 36 -3.79 4.75 0.86
CA ALA A 36 -2.79 4.01 0.08
C ALA A 36 -1.49 3.76 0.87
N ARG A 37 -1.04 4.75 1.66
CA ARG A 37 0.13 4.62 2.55
C ARG A 37 -0.12 3.61 3.67
N ALA A 38 -1.29 3.65 4.30
CA ALA A 38 -1.66 2.73 5.37
C ALA A 38 -1.69 1.28 4.86
N MET A 39 -2.35 1.03 3.72
CA MET A 39 -2.40 -0.30 3.10
C MET A 39 -1.02 -0.85 2.77
N LEU A 40 -0.13 -0.04 2.19
CA LEU A 40 1.24 -0.48 1.88
C LEU A 40 2.03 -0.82 3.16
N SER A 41 1.89 0.01 4.19
CA SER A 41 2.58 -0.23 5.47
C SER A 41 2.09 -1.50 6.15
N ASP A 42 0.79 -1.78 6.08
CA ASP A 42 0.17 -2.98 6.65
C ASP A 42 0.62 -4.26 5.92
N VAL A 43 0.68 -4.23 4.59
CA VAL A 43 1.25 -5.32 3.77
C VAL A 43 2.70 -5.59 4.16
N LEU A 44 3.54 -4.56 4.22
CA LEU A 44 4.96 -4.72 4.57
C LEU A 44 5.16 -5.25 6.00
N THR A 45 4.30 -4.83 6.94
CA THR A 45 4.32 -5.32 8.33
C THR A 45 3.87 -6.76 8.43
N SER A 46 2.89 -7.17 7.64
CA SER A 46 2.40 -8.55 7.61
C SER A 46 3.45 -9.49 7.02
N LEU A 47 4.08 -9.09 5.91
CA LEU A 47 5.09 -9.89 5.23
C LEU A 47 6.41 -10.02 6.00
N SER A 48 6.78 -9.03 6.81
CA SER A 48 7.99 -9.11 7.63
C SER A 48 7.88 -10.08 8.82
N ARG A 49 6.67 -10.61 9.07
CA ARG A 49 6.38 -11.58 10.12
C ARG A 49 6.15 -13.00 9.57
N CYS A 50 6.23 -13.18 8.26
CA CYS A 50 6.10 -14.48 7.58
C CYS A 50 7.40 -15.30 7.63
#